data_AF-A0A0V1KIH4-F1
#
_entry.id   AF-A0A0V1KIH4-F1
#
_cell.length_a   1.000
_cell.length_b   1.000
_cell.length_c   1.000
_cell.angle_alpha   90.00
_cell.angle_beta   90.00
_cell.angle_gamma   90.00
#
_symmetry.space_group_name_H-M   'P 1'
#
loop_
_entity.id
_entity.type
_entity.pdbx_description
1 polymer ?
#
loop_
_entity_poly.entity_id
_entity_poly.type
_entity_poly.pdbx_seq_one_letter_code
_entity_poly.pdbx_strand_id
1 'polypeptide(L)'
;MYARVLKNKFAANIRIWAPSDTRSKSICKGQYQLRKIASPMQFAGSQVSREADSARWAVVDGKNTVCLTTNDYKVGEKKIPGAAVCLENAGLYNAF
;
A
#
# COMPACT_ATOMS: atom_id res chain seq x y z
N MET A 1 -0.17 -3.13 -10.17
CA MET A 1 0.78 -2.11 -9.69
C MET A 1 1.67 -2.62 -8.55
N TYR A 2 1.16 -2.77 -7.33
CA TYR A 2 1.95 -3.00 -6.11
C TYR A 2 2.99 -4.14 -6.18
N ALA A 3 2.58 -5.35 -6.52
CA ALA A 3 3.48 -6.51 -6.53
C ALA A 3 4.49 -6.51 -7.68
N ARG A 4 4.10 -5.98 -8.86
CA ARG A 4 4.91 -6.06 -10.09
C ARG A 4 5.85 -4.86 -10.27
N VAL A 5 5.43 -3.69 -9.79
CA VAL A 5 6.17 -2.43 -9.96
C VAL A 5 6.79 -2.01 -8.65
N LEU A 6 5.98 -1.70 -7.62
CA LEU A 6 6.50 -1.13 -6.37
C LEU A 6 7.44 -2.09 -5.64
N LYS A 7 7.01 -3.34 -5.40
CA LYS A 7 7.82 -4.35 -4.70
C LYS A 7 9.17 -4.58 -5.40
N ASN A 8 9.16 -4.64 -6.74
CA ASN A 8 10.37 -4.87 -7.53
C ASN A 8 11.25 -3.63 -7.59
N LYS A 9 10.67 -2.43 -7.73
CA LYS A 9 11.40 -1.16 -7.78
C LYS A 9 12.12 -0.88 -6.46
N PHE A 10 11.44 -1.14 -5.34
CA PHE A 10 11.99 -0.85 -4.03
C PHE A 10 12.78 -2.00 -3.42
N ALA A 11 12.56 -3.26 -3.83
CA ALA A 11 13.19 -4.42 -3.21
C ALA A 11 13.10 -4.33 -1.67
N ALA A 12 11.87 -4.18 -1.17
CA ALA A 12 11.57 -3.97 0.24
C ALA A 12 10.18 -4.48 0.59
N ASN A 13 9.92 -4.66 1.88
CA ASN A 13 8.57 -4.95 2.37
C ASN A 13 7.67 -3.74 2.15
N ILE A 14 6.44 -3.97 1.72
CA ILE A 14 5.47 -2.92 1.43
C ILE A 14 4.18 -3.22 2.19
N ARG A 15 3.70 -2.22 2.93
CA ARG A 15 2.37 -2.23 3.54
C ARG A 15 1.43 -1.33 2.74
N ILE A 16 0.23 -1.81 2.46
CA ILE A 16 -0.72 -1.16 1.55
C ILE A 16 -2.00 -0.79 2.28
N TRP A 17 -2.44 0.44 2.05
CA TRP A 17 -3.78 0.93 2.34
C TRP A 17 -4.48 1.31 1.04
N ALA A 18 -5.46 0.51 0.64
CA ALA A 18 -6.32 0.77 -0.50
C ALA A 18 -7.57 -0.09 -0.37
N PRO A 19 -8.73 0.32 -0.92
CA PRO A 19 -9.87 -0.55 -1.04
C PRO A 19 -9.46 -1.91 -1.63
N SER A 20 -9.81 -3.00 -0.95
CA SER A 20 -9.42 -4.36 -1.34
C SER A 20 -10.63 -5.27 -1.35
N ASP A 21 -10.68 -6.22 -2.28
CA ASP A 21 -11.72 -7.24 -2.25
C ASP A 21 -11.40 -8.32 -1.19
N THR A 22 -12.42 -9.05 -0.73
CA THR A 22 -12.30 -10.10 0.29
C THR A 22 -11.37 -11.25 -0.14
N ARG A 23 -11.21 -11.44 -1.46
CA ARG A 23 -10.36 -12.47 -2.05
C ARG A 23 -8.88 -12.07 -2.11
N SER A 24 -8.59 -10.77 -2.05
CA SER A 24 -7.24 -10.22 -2.17
C SER A 24 -6.46 -10.45 -0.88
N LYS A 25 -5.53 -11.39 -0.94
CA LYS A 25 -4.65 -11.74 0.18
C LYS A 25 -3.32 -10.97 0.12
N SER A 26 -2.69 -10.83 1.29
CA SER A 26 -1.29 -10.42 1.38
C SER A 26 -0.40 -11.44 0.67
N ILE A 27 0.70 -10.98 0.08
CA ILE A 27 1.71 -11.83 -0.55
C ILE A 27 2.88 -11.94 0.43
N CYS A 28 2.92 -13.04 1.18
CA CYS A 28 3.94 -13.28 2.21
C CYS A 28 5.08 -14.21 1.75
N LYS A 29 5.08 -14.61 0.47
CA LYS A 29 6.10 -15.49 -0.12
C LYS A 29 7.25 -14.68 -0.73
N GLY A 30 8.46 -15.22 -0.64
CA GLY A 30 9.70 -14.61 -1.14
C GLY A 30 10.38 -13.68 -0.11
N GLN A 31 11.51 -13.09 -0.49
CA GLN A 31 12.33 -12.23 0.38
C GLN A 31 11.56 -11.00 0.88
N TYR A 32 10.86 -10.32 -0.02
CA TYR A 32 10.06 -9.15 0.31
C TYR A 32 8.58 -9.50 0.34
N GLN A 33 7.86 -8.91 1.29
CA GLN A 33 6.46 -9.18 1.53
C GLN A 33 5.60 -7.96 1.18
N LEU A 34 4.39 -8.24 0.72
CA LEU A 34 3.40 -7.23 0.44
C LEU A 34 2.19 -7.52 1.31
N ARG A 35 1.93 -6.64 2.27
CA ARG A 35 0.93 -6.84 3.32
C ARG A 35 -0.14 -5.75 3.24
N LYS A 36 -1.40 -6.13 3.46
CA LYS A 36 -2.46 -5.16 3.72
C LYS A 36 -2.29 -4.62 5.14
N ILE A 37 -2.45 -3.32 5.31
CA ILE A 37 -2.57 -2.71 6.64
C ILE A 37 -3.88 -3.18 7.27
N ALA A 38 -3.90 -3.42 8.58
CA ALA A 38 -5.14 -3.85 9.25
C ALA A 38 -6.23 -2.77 9.13
N SER A 39 -7.48 -3.17 8.94
CA SER A 39 -8.64 -2.27 8.90
C SER A 39 -9.67 -2.77 9.93
N PRO A 40 -10.27 -1.90 10.76
CA PRO A 40 -9.96 -0.47 10.87
C PRO A 40 -8.59 -0.20 11.51
N MET A 41 -8.07 1.03 11.37
CA MET A 41 -6.89 1.51 12.09
C MET A 41 -7.14 2.88 12.72
N GLN A 42 -6.32 3.24 13.72
CA GLN A 42 -6.28 4.60 14.25
C GLN A 42 -5.34 5.44 13.39
N PHE A 43 -5.84 6.54 12.84
CA PHE A 43 -5.08 7.49 12.05
C PHE A 43 -5.38 8.90 12.53
N ALA A 44 -4.35 9.65 12.96
CA ALA A 44 -4.49 10.99 13.53
C ALA A 44 -5.58 11.10 14.62
N GLY A 45 -5.69 10.09 15.49
CA GLY A 45 -6.70 10.04 16.56
C GLY A 45 -8.11 9.63 16.13
N SER A 46 -8.34 9.38 14.84
CA SER A 46 -9.63 8.94 14.30
C SER A 46 -9.59 7.49 13.84
N GLN A 47 -10.69 6.75 14.03
CA GLN A 47 -10.80 5.40 13.48
C GLN A 47 -11.16 5.48 11.99
N VAL A 48 -10.30 4.93 11.14
CA VAL A 48 -10.52 4.86 9.70
C VAL A 48 -10.65 3.41 9.26
N SER A 49 -11.65 3.13 8.42
CA SER A 49 -11.82 1.85 7.74
C SER A 49 -11.41 2.02 6.29
N ARG A 50 -10.57 1.10 5.82
CA ARG A 50 -10.08 1.07 4.44
C ARG A 50 -11.20 0.89 3.41
N GLU A 51 -12.32 0.32 3.82
CA GLU A 51 -13.50 0.11 2.98
C GLU A 51 -14.28 1.43 2.77
N ALA A 52 -14.13 2.39 3.68
CA ALA A 52 -14.75 3.71 3.61
C ALA A 52 -13.77 4.82 3.16
N ASP A 53 -12.50 4.50 2.92
CA ASP A 53 -11.48 5.44 2.50
C ASP A 53 -11.19 5.30 1.00
N SER A 54 -11.23 6.42 0.28
CA SER A 54 -10.94 6.46 -1.16
C SER A 54 -9.44 6.60 -1.46
N ALA A 55 -8.62 6.91 -0.46
CA ALA A 55 -7.19 7.05 -0.58
C ALA A 55 -6.51 5.69 -0.85
N ARG A 56 -5.43 5.74 -1.63
CA ARG A 56 -4.63 4.58 -2.00
C ARG A 56 -3.17 4.91 -1.81
N TRP A 57 -2.57 4.32 -0.80
CA TRP A 57 -1.18 4.55 -0.49
C TRP A 57 -0.48 3.29 -0.02
N ALA A 58 0.85 3.32 -0.10
CA ALA A 58 1.70 2.26 0.38
C ALA A 58 2.92 2.84 1.08
N VAL A 59 3.33 2.22 2.16
CA VAL A 59 4.58 2.55 2.86
C VAL A 59 5.61 1.47 2.56
N VAL A 60 6.84 1.90 2.30
CA VAL A 60 7.98 1.03 1.98
C VAL A 60 8.87 0.94 3.21
N ASP A 61 8.85 -0.22 3.86
CA ASP A 61 9.55 -0.43 5.12
C ASP A 61 11.08 -0.37 4.92
N GLY A 62 11.76 0.32 5.83
CA GLY A 62 13.21 0.51 5.79
C GLY A 62 13.71 1.51 4.75
N LYS A 63 12.81 2.24 4.06
CA LYS A 63 13.15 3.24 3.03
C LYS A 63 12.55 4.62 3.24
N ASN A 64 11.86 4.87 4.37
CA ASN A 64 11.20 6.14 4.67
C ASN A 64 10.33 6.67 3.51
N THR A 65 9.74 5.76 2.73
CA THR A 65 9.07 6.11 1.46
C THR A 65 7.58 5.85 1.56
N VAL A 66 6.79 6.84 1.15
CA VAL A 66 5.34 6.75 1.00
C VAL A 66 5.01 6.88 -0.49
N CYS A 67 4.16 6.00 -1.00
CA CYS A 67 3.69 6.00 -2.37
C CYS A 67 2.19 6.25 -2.40
N LEU A 68 1.73 7.27 -3.13
CA LEU A 68 0.33 7.45 -3.51
C LEU A 68 0.11 6.74 -4.85
N THR A 69 -0.96 5.96 -4.98
CA THR A 69 -1.19 5.14 -6.18
C THR A 69 -2.57 5.37 -6.79
N THR A 70 -2.70 5.13 -8.09
CA THR A 70 -3.98 5.28 -8.79
C THR A 70 -4.89 4.05 -8.67
N ASN A 71 -4.36 2.89 -8.28
CA ASN A 71 -5.07 1.61 -8.37
C ASN A 71 -5.39 1.02 -6.99
N ASP A 72 -6.56 0.38 -6.91
CA ASP A 72 -6.95 -0.42 -5.76
C ASP A 72 -6.06 -1.68 -5.61
N TYR A 73 -6.14 -2.33 -4.44
CA TYR A 73 -5.55 -3.65 -4.24
C TYR A 73 -6.59 -4.75 -4.47
N LYS A 74 -7.06 -4.87 -5.71
CA LYS A 74 -8.07 -5.82 -6.19
C LYS A 74 -7.55 -6.64 -7.37
N VAL A 75 -8.16 -7.80 -7.63
CA VAL A 75 -7.71 -8.68 -8.74
C VAL A 75 -7.87 -8.02 -10.12
N GLY A 76 -8.97 -7.27 -10.33
CA GLY A 76 -9.27 -6.61 -11.61
C GLY A 76 -8.28 -5.49 -11.98
N GLU A 77 -7.71 -4.82 -10.99
CA GLU A 77 -6.76 -3.71 -11.15
C GLU A 77 -5.45 -4.10 -11.82
N LYS A 78 -5.16 -5.40 -11.92
CA LYS A 78 -3.98 -5.89 -12.65
C LYS A 78 -4.05 -5.61 -14.16
N LYS A 79 -5.26 -5.38 -14.69
CA LYS A 79 -5.52 -5.14 -16.12
C LYS A 79 -5.64 -3.66 -16.47
N ILE A 80 -5.68 -2.79 -15.46
CA ILE A 80 -5.90 -1.35 -15.64
C ILE A 80 -4.53 -0.64 -15.55
N PRO A 81 -4.20 0.27 -16.49
CA PRO A 81 -3.02 1.12 -16.37
C PRO A 81 -3.00 1.88 -15.05
N GLY A 82 -1.81 2.16 -14.56
CA GLY A 82 -1.65 2.73 -13.23
C GLY A 82 -0.33 3.44 -13.04
N ALA A 83 -0.31 4.33 -12.07
CA ALA A 83 0.87 5.04 -11.65
C ALA A 83 0.98 5.05 -10.12
N ALA A 84 2.18 5.37 -9.66
CA ALA A 84 2.44 5.70 -8.27
C ALA A 84 3.42 6.86 -8.22
N VAL A 85 3.13 7.83 -7.34
CA VAL A 85 4.08 8.89 -6.96
C VAL A 85 4.63 8.50 -5.60
N CYS A 86 5.94 8.31 -5.51
CA CYS A 86 6.62 7.90 -4.29
C CYS A 86 7.55 9.01 -3.81
N LEU A 87 7.45 9.34 -2.52
CA LEU A 87 8.25 10.35 -1.86
C LEU A 87 9.04 9.72 -0.71
N GLU A 88 10.35 9.91 -0.72
CA GLU A 88 11.22 9.56 0.40
C GLU A 88 11.26 10.74 1.38
N ASN A 89 10.62 10.58 2.53
CA ASN A 89 10.58 11.58 3.58
C ASN A 89 10.22 10.89 4.92
N ALA A 90 11.13 10.95 5.89
CA ALA A 90 10.93 10.29 7.19
C ALA A 90 9.78 10.87 8.00
N GLY A 91 9.59 12.20 7.97
CA GLY A 91 8.48 12.86 8.67
C GLY A 91 7.13 12.42 8.13
N LEU A 92 7.01 12.34 6.80
CA LEU A 92 5.80 11.83 6.14
C LEU A 92 5.60 10.35 6.41
N TYR A 93 6.65 9.52 6.29
CA TYR A 93 6.58 8.08 6.56
C TYR A 93 6.07 7.79 7.96
N ASN A 94 6.55 8.53 8.97
CA ASN A 94 6.13 8.35 10.37
C ASN A 94 4.69 8.81 10.65
N ALA A 95 4.06 9.53 9.73
CA ALA A 95 2.65 9.91 9.84
C ALA A 95 1.70 8.77 9.42
N PHE A 96 2.19 7.72 8.75
CA PHE A 96 1.42 6.59 8.21
C PHE A 96 1.77 5.25 8.88
#